data_AF-A0A1A6H746-F1
#
_entry.id   AF-A0A1A6H746-F1
#
_cell.length_a   1.000
_cell.length_b   1.000
_cell.length_c   1.000
_cell.angle_alpha   90.00
_cell.angle_beta   90.00
_cell.angle_gamma   90.00
#
_symmetry.space_group_name_H-M   'P 1'
#
loop_
_entity.id
_entity.type
_entity.pdbx_description
1 polymer ?
#
loop_
_entity_poly.entity_id
_entity_poly.type
_entity_poly.pdbx_seq_one_letter_code
_entity_poly.pdbx_strand_id
1 'polypeptide(L)'
;MPSYTVTVATGSQWFAGTDDYIYLSLIGSAGCSEKHLLDKAFYNDFERGANGCPVFIHPNLPDVIPSHPKTILSSLSTPQESHFP
;
A
#
# COMPACT_ATOMS: atom_id res chain seq x y z
N MET A 1 1.21 -5.81 20.09
CA MET A 1 1.94 -5.17 18.97
C MET A 1 1.01 -4.17 18.31
N PRO A 2 1.48 -2.99 17.91
CA PRO A 2 0.65 -2.00 17.22
C PRO A 2 0.16 -2.56 15.87
N SER A 3 -1.07 -2.21 15.50
CA SER A 3 -1.69 -2.55 14.22
C SER A 3 -1.97 -1.25 13.47
N TYR A 4 -1.75 -1.28 12.16
CA TYR A 4 -2.06 -0.17 11.26
C TYR A 4 -3.10 -0.58 10.24
N THR A 5 -4.04 0.32 9.99
CA THR A 5 -4.93 0.24 8.83
C THR A 5 -4.44 1.26 7.81
N VAL A 6 -4.05 0.79 6.63
CA VAL A 6 -3.64 1.63 5.51
C VAL A 6 -4.75 1.59 4.48
N THR A 7 -5.18 2.75 4.01
CA THR A 7 -6.19 2.85 2.96
C THR A 7 -5.52 3.36 1.70
N VAL A 8 -5.64 2.59 0.61
CA VAL A 8 -5.13 2.99 -0.70
C VAL A 8 -6.30 3.45 -1.58
N ALA A 9 -6.07 4.51 -2.35
CA ALA A 9 -6.98 4.99 -3.37
C ALA A 9 -6.20 5.11 -4.68
N THR A 10 -6.75 4.52 -5.74
CA THR A 10 -6.18 4.54 -7.09
C THR A 10 -6.88 5.64 -7.89
N GLY A 11 -6.11 6.43 -8.63
CA GLY A 11 -6.65 7.53 -9.44
C GLY A 11 -7.68 7.06 -10.47
N SER A 12 -8.53 7.98 -10.92
CA SER A 12 -9.53 7.71 -11.96
C SER A 12 -9.05 8.07 -13.37
N GLN A 13 -7.83 8.62 -13.51
CA GLN A 13 -7.24 8.92 -14.81
C GLN A 13 -6.97 7.64 -15.61
N TRP A 14 -6.82 7.79 -16.92
CA TRP A 14 -6.39 6.69 -17.77
C TRP A 14 -5.03 6.17 -17.30
N PHE A 15 -4.88 4.84 -17.31
CA PHE A 15 -3.66 4.14 -16.89
C PHE A 15 -3.29 4.32 -15.41
N ALA A 16 -4.27 4.65 -14.56
CA ALA A 16 -4.04 4.74 -13.11
C ALA A 16 -3.98 3.39 -12.40
N GLY A 17 -4.58 2.34 -12.97
CA GLY A 17 -4.60 1.00 -12.39
C GLY A 17 -3.33 0.20 -12.66
N THR A 18 -3.15 -0.91 -11.94
CA THR A 18 -2.01 -1.82 -12.13
C THR A 18 -2.34 -3.24 -11.67
N ASP A 19 -1.78 -4.23 -12.39
CA ASP A 19 -1.79 -5.65 -12.03
C ASP A 19 -0.51 -6.10 -11.29
N ASP A 20 0.40 -5.15 -10.99
CA ASP A 20 1.66 -5.43 -10.31
C ASP A 20 1.50 -5.64 -8.80
N TYR A 21 2.52 -6.25 -8.19
CA TYR A 21 2.65 -6.35 -6.74
C TYR A 21 3.03 -5.01 -6.10
N ILE A 22 2.14 -4.50 -5.25
CA ILE A 22 2.38 -3.29 -4.47
C ILE A 22 2.86 -3.64 -3.06
N TYR A 23 3.94 -3.01 -2.63
CA TYR A 23 4.52 -3.21 -1.29
C TYR A 23 4.54 -1.91 -0.49
N LEU A 24 4.38 -2.04 0.82
CA LEU A 24 4.52 -0.95 1.78
C LEU A 24 5.58 -1.27 2.83
N SER A 25 6.43 -0.28 3.14
CA SER A 25 7.24 -0.29 4.37
C SER A 25 6.94 0.94 5.21
N LEU A 26 6.88 0.75 6.53
CA LEU A 26 6.68 1.81 7.51
C LEU A 26 8.03 2.24 8.05
N ILE A 27 8.32 3.54 7.96
CA ILE A 27 9.53 4.14 8.54
C ILE A 27 9.14 4.90 9.81
N GLY A 28 9.84 4.60 10.90
CA GLY A 28 9.73 5.28 12.19
C GLY A 28 11.11 5.64 12.75
N SER A 29 11.12 6.23 13.94
CA SER A 29 12.35 6.61 14.67
C SER A 29 13.29 5.42 14.93
N ALA A 30 12.71 4.24 15.17
CA ALA A 30 13.45 3.00 15.45
C ALA A 30 13.93 2.26 14.18
N GLY A 31 13.62 2.77 12.98
CA GLY A 31 14.03 2.16 11.70
C GLY A 31 12.86 1.93 10.74
N CYS A 32 13.06 0.98 9.82
CA CYS A 32 12.11 0.64 8.76
C CYS A 32 11.55 -0.78 8.98
N SER A 33 10.26 -0.99 8.71
CA SER A 33 9.65 -2.31 8.71
C SER A 33 10.10 -3.10 7.50
N GLU A 34 9.78 -4.39 7.50
CA GLU A 34 9.82 -5.19 6.28
C GLU A 34 8.85 -4.66 5.21
N LYS A 35 8.98 -5.18 3.99
CA LYS A 35 8.02 -4.93 2.91
C LYS A 35 6.78 -5.78 3.14
N HIS A 36 5.64 -5.14 3.26
CA HIS A 36 4.34 -5.78 3.37
C HIS A 36 3.67 -5.74 1.99
N LEU A 37 3.39 -6.91 1.42
CA LEU A 37 2.59 -7.01 0.21
C LEU A 37 1.17 -6.53 0.52
N LEU A 38 0.68 -5.60 -0.29
CA LEU A 38 -0.70 -5.16 -0.26
C LEU A 38 -1.46 -6.01 -1.29
N ASP A 39 -2.06 -7.10 -0.81
CA ASP A 39 -2.83 -8.02 -1.64
C ASP A 39 -4.01 -8.57 -0.83
N LYS A 40 -5.20 -8.45 -1.38
CA LYS A 40 -6.43 -9.03 -0.88
C LYS A 40 -6.74 -10.22 -1.76
N ALA A 41 -6.58 -11.40 -1.18
CA ALA A 41 -6.82 -12.66 -1.87
C ALA A 41 -8.14 -12.66 -2.67
N PHE A 42 -8.03 -12.99 -3.96
CA PHE A 42 -9.12 -13.07 -4.93
C PHE A 42 -9.77 -11.72 -5.31
N TYR A 43 -9.08 -10.61 -5.09
CA TYR A 43 -9.50 -9.29 -5.56
C TYR A 43 -8.48 -8.70 -6.53
N ASN A 44 -8.96 -7.81 -7.38
CA ASN A 44 -8.12 -6.92 -8.14
C ASN A 44 -8.11 -5.56 -7.44
N ASP A 45 -7.05 -5.28 -6.69
CA ASP A 45 -7.04 -4.28 -5.63
C ASP A 45 -6.71 -2.87 -6.09
N PHE A 46 -5.92 -2.74 -7.15
CA PHE A 46 -5.37 -1.46 -7.60
C PHE A 46 -5.93 -1.06 -8.97
N GLU A 47 -7.22 -1.31 -9.18
CA GLU A 47 -7.93 -0.89 -10.38
C GLU A 47 -8.17 0.62 -10.42
N ARG A 48 -8.31 1.15 -11.65
CA ARG A 48 -8.64 2.57 -11.87
C ARG A 48 -9.91 2.95 -11.10
N GLY A 49 -9.82 3.99 -10.29
CA GLY A 49 -10.93 4.50 -9.49
C GLY A 49 -11.29 3.64 -8.27
N ALA A 50 -10.49 2.63 -7.93
CA ALA A 50 -10.63 1.88 -6.69
C ALA A 50 -10.37 2.80 -5.49
N ASN A 51 -11.35 2.91 -4.60
CA ASN A 51 -11.25 3.72 -3.39
C ASN A 51 -11.40 2.82 -2.17
N GLY A 52 -10.49 2.95 -1.22
CA GLY A 52 -10.81 2.58 0.15
C GLY A 52 -10.51 1.14 0.52
N CYS A 53 -9.61 0.44 -0.18
CA CYS A 53 -9.18 -0.90 0.22
C CYS A 53 -8.33 -0.79 1.50
N PRO A 54 -8.85 -1.21 2.68
CA PRO A 54 -8.10 -1.13 3.92
C PRO A 54 -7.23 -2.38 4.05
N VAL A 55 -5.91 -2.19 4.11
CA VAL A 55 -4.93 -3.25 4.37
C VAL A 55 -4.46 -3.16 5.81
N PHE A 56 -4.50 -4.29 6.51
CA PHE A 56 -4.03 -4.41 7.88
C PHE A 56 -2.56 -4.80 7.90
N ILE A 57 -1.76 -4.02 8.61
CA ILE A 57 -0.31 -4.22 8.68
C ILE A 57 0.10 -4.33 10.13
N HIS A 58 0.82 -5.42 10.42
CA HIS A 58 1.41 -5.71 11.71
C HIS A 58 2.93 -5.59 11.58
N PRO A 59 3.49 -4.37 11.64
CA PRO A 59 4.93 -4.22 11.53
C PRO A 59 5.59 -4.90 12.72
N ASN A 60 6.63 -5.68 12.45
CA ASN A 60 7.54 -6.18 13.48
C ASN A 60 8.48 -5.07 13.96
N LEU A 61 7.89 -3.94 14.38
CA LEU A 61 8.59 -2.78 14.91
C LEU A 61 7.98 -2.41 16.27
N PRO A 62 8.78 -2.40 17.34
CA PRO A 62 8.27 -2.13 18.69
C PRO A 62 7.80 -0.68 18.88
N ASP A 63 8.24 0.25 18.02
CA ASP A 63 8.15 1.68 18.31
C ASP A 63 7.74 2.53 17.09
N VAL A 64 6.84 2.02 16.24
CA VAL A 64 6.11 2.92 15.33
C VAL A 64 5.15 3.72 16.20
N ILE A 65 5.61 4.86 16.72
CA ILE A 65 4.76 5.75 17.53
C ILE A 65 3.83 6.52 16.58
N PRO A 66 2.51 6.59 16.85
CA PRO A 66 1.55 7.31 15.99
C PRO A 66 1.76 8.84 15.87
N SER A 67 2.72 9.43 16.58
CA SER A 67 2.83 10.89 16.77
C SER A 67 3.69 11.63 15.74
N HIS A 68 4.35 10.94 14.82
CA HIS A 68 5.16 11.58 13.78
C HIS A 68 4.56 11.40 12.39
N PRO A 69 4.65 12.42 11.51
CA PRO A 69 4.21 12.29 10.13
C PRO A 69 4.96 11.14 9.48
N LYS A 70 4.21 10.11 9.08
CA LYS A 70 4.76 8.91 8.47
C LYS A 70 4.91 9.15 6.97
N THR A 71 6.15 9.16 6.50
CA THR A 71 6.40 9.10 5.06
C THR A 71 6.15 7.66 4.61
N ILE A 72 5.04 7.46 3.92
CA ILE A 72 4.76 6.22 3.20
C ILE A 72 5.55 6.28 1.88
N LEU A 73 6.58 5.46 1.76
CA LEU A 73 7.23 5.20 0.48
C LEU A 73 6.54 4.02 -0.19
N SER A 74 5.60 4.33 -1.10
CA SER A 74 5.13 3.36 -2.08
C SER A 74 6.12 3.34 -3.24
N SER A 75 6.84 2.23 -3.43
CA SER A 75 7.49 2.00 -4.73
C SER A 75 6.38 1.60 -5.70
N LEU A 76 5.88 2.57 -6.48
CA LEU A 76 4.99 2.31 -7.60
C LEU A 76 5.83 1.61 -8.67
N SER A 77 5.56 0.34 -8.93
CA SER A 77 6.05 -0.30 -10.14
C SER A 77 5.33 0.31 -11.35
N THR A 78 6.04 0.30 -12.47
CA THR A 78 5.65 0.93 -13.73
C THR A 78 4.25 0.52 -14.16
N PRO A 79 3.46 1.43 -14.77
CA PRO A 79 2.18 1.05 -15.36
C PRO A 79 2.43 -0.02 -16.44
N GLN A 80 2.04 -1.27 -16.16
CA GLN A 80 1.72 -2.21 -17.20
C GLN A 80 0.26 -1.98 -17.56
N GLU A 81 -0.02 -1.78 -18.84
CA GLU A 81 -1.38 -1.63 -19.35
C GLU A 81 -2.21 -2.85 -18.93
N SER A 82 -3.08 -2.69 -17.94
CA SER A 82 -4.11 -3.68 -17.69
C SER A 82 -5.02 -3.70 -18.91
N HIS A 83 -5.17 -4.90 -19.45
CA HIS A 83 -5.92 -5.20 -20.66
C HIS A 83 -7.31 -4.53 -20.61
N PHE A 84 -7.53 -3.51 -21.44
CA PHE A 84 -8.85 -2.93 -21.67
C PHE A 84 -9.78 -3.98 -22.32
N PRO A 85 -11.09 -3.98 -22.04
CA PRO A 85 -12.06 -4.59 -22.95
C PRO A 85 -12.11 -3.85 -24.29
#